data_AF-A0A1H5GGU0-F1
#
_entry.id   AF-A0A1H5GGU0-F1
#
_cell.length_a   1.000
_cell.length_b   1.000
_cell.length_c   1.000
_cell.angle_alpha   90.00
_cell.angle_beta   90.00
_cell.angle_gamma   90.00
#
_symmetry.space_group_name_H-M   'P 1'
#
loop_
_entity.id
_entity.type
_entity.pdbx_description
1 polymer ?
#
loop_
_entity_poly.entity_id
_entity_poly.type
_entity_poly.pdbx_seq_one_letter_code
_entity_poly.pdbx_strand_id
1 'polypeptide(L)'
;MKKFLFTITFILAVNLVAQNTINQNGLQSTVTNPFSADAAQPKRYKIATVLYNSQHWQNSSIIQVELFNILSASGYEKYIIELGNGQGTGATLPKTILVESKGIQRHTRLILGSSVNHTTTYAGYINKTIDIYVDVKYYSIYQAKITHLRNKVDSFTAQGQIIINEIPTGVNTADFQPPVVENTNISNVWEKNGNDITYDNGNVGIGISSLTTEFKLDVNGFVKLDALASPHTNLRIGHDINDRIFADNSSNKLYGGGLFFRVTPDASVYAPFNYIDLMALTDKGTVGIGTTDTKGFKLGVNGKIAATEVKIATYTNWSDFVFAKDYNLPTLTEVENHIKTKGHLQNIPSATEVKKHGFFLGEMDAKLLQKIEELTLYTIQQEKKLDKQAKEIETLKLLVKQVLEKKE
;
A
#
# COMPACT_ATOMS: atom_id res chain seq x y z
N MET A 1 -64.19 -27.06 58.38
CA MET A 1 -64.17 -27.54 56.97
C MET A 1 -64.79 -26.48 56.08
N LYS A 2 -64.21 -26.20 54.90
CA LYS A 2 -64.50 -25.12 53.92
C LYS A 2 -63.64 -23.85 54.03
N LYS A 3 -62.33 -24.00 53.82
CA LYS A 3 -61.42 -22.95 53.29
C LYS A 3 -60.30 -23.60 52.46
N PHE A 4 -60.68 -24.43 51.49
CA PHE A 4 -59.72 -25.15 50.65
C PHE A 4 -60.33 -25.46 49.28
N LEU A 5 -60.77 -24.42 48.55
CA LEU A 5 -61.18 -24.61 47.15
C LEU A 5 -61.28 -23.28 46.38
N PHE A 6 -60.24 -22.44 46.36
CA PHE A 6 -60.20 -21.32 45.40
C PHE A 6 -58.78 -20.85 45.06
N THR A 7 -57.83 -21.80 45.00
CA THR A 7 -56.44 -21.53 44.58
C THR A 7 -55.94 -22.59 43.58
N ILE A 8 -56.81 -23.01 42.65
CA ILE A 8 -56.43 -23.89 41.53
C ILE A 8 -57.13 -23.38 40.27
N THR A 9 -56.79 -22.17 39.82
CA THR A 9 -57.08 -21.72 38.44
C THR A 9 -56.07 -20.66 37.97
N PHE A 10 -54.80 -20.78 38.37
CA PHE A 10 -53.75 -19.87 37.88
C PHE A 10 -52.36 -20.54 37.71
N ILE A 11 -52.30 -21.85 37.52
CA ILE A 11 -51.04 -22.55 37.19
C ILE A 11 -51.37 -23.72 36.25
N LEU A 12 -51.76 -23.42 35.01
CA LEU A 12 -51.69 -24.37 33.89
C LEU A 12 -51.78 -23.63 32.55
N ALA A 13 -50.93 -22.63 32.37
CA ALA A 13 -50.52 -22.16 31.05
C ALA A 13 -49.01 -22.41 30.97
N VAL A 14 -48.65 -23.70 30.90
CA VAL A 14 -47.29 -24.10 30.56
C VAL A 14 -47.07 -23.62 29.12
N ASN A 15 -46.13 -22.69 28.96
CA ASN A 15 -45.61 -22.29 27.65
C ASN A 15 -44.96 -23.50 26.97
N LEU A 16 -45.76 -24.25 26.21
CA LEU A 16 -45.34 -25.28 25.27
C LEU A 16 -46.26 -25.17 24.06
N VAL A 17 -46.11 -24.09 23.31
CA VAL A 17 -46.68 -24.01 21.96
C VAL A 17 -45.50 -23.77 21.04
N ALA A 18 -45.01 -24.83 20.41
CA ALA A 18 -44.26 -24.68 19.17
C ALA A 18 -45.17 -23.94 18.18
N GLN A 19 -44.69 -22.83 17.60
CA GLN A 19 -45.49 -22.12 16.60
C GLN A 19 -45.68 -23.03 15.38
N ASN A 20 -46.95 -23.25 15.03
CA ASN A 20 -47.34 -24.03 13.87
C ASN A 20 -46.70 -23.46 12.59
N THR A 21 -46.13 -24.36 11.81
CA THR A 21 -45.46 -24.13 10.53
C THR A 21 -46.16 -23.05 9.69
N ILE A 22 -45.46 -21.95 9.38
CA ILE A 22 -45.92 -20.99 8.38
C ILE A 22 -45.47 -21.54 7.01
N ASN A 23 -46.44 -21.94 6.18
CA ASN A 23 -46.19 -22.33 4.79
C ASN A 23 -46.50 -21.15 3.87
N GLN A 24 -45.48 -20.61 3.20
CA GLN A 24 -45.61 -19.58 2.17
C GLN A 24 -45.17 -20.16 0.83
N ASN A 25 -46.11 -20.66 0.04
CA ASN A 25 -45.84 -21.25 -1.28
C ASN A 25 -44.80 -22.37 -1.25
N GLY A 26 -44.88 -23.25 -0.24
CA GLY A 26 -43.99 -24.40 -0.06
C GLY A 26 -42.78 -24.12 0.84
N LEU A 27 -42.41 -22.85 1.08
CA LEU A 27 -41.38 -22.51 2.06
C LEU A 27 -41.96 -22.61 3.46
N GLN A 28 -41.38 -23.49 4.28
CA GLN A 28 -41.85 -23.84 5.61
C GLN A 28 -40.78 -23.52 6.64
N SER A 29 -41.20 -22.97 7.79
CA SER A 29 -40.35 -22.82 8.97
C SER A 29 -40.94 -23.57 10.17
N THR A 30 -40.12 -24.33 10.88
CA THR A 30 -40.46 -24.92 12.19
C THR A 30 -39.52 -24.38 13.25
N VAL A 31 -40.05 -23.98 14.40
CA VAL A 31 -39.26 -23.54 15.57
C VAL A 31 -39.31 -24.63 16.64
N THR A 32 -38.15 -25.07 17.11
CA THR A 32 -38.08 -26.07 18.19
C THR A 32 -38.45 -25.44 19.54
N ASN A 33 -38.76 -26.26 20.53
CA ASN A 33 -38.67 -25.84 21.92
C ASN A 33 -37.23 -25.46 22.27
N PRO A 34 -37.03 -24.61 23.30
CA PRO A 34 -35.71 -24.33 23.83
C PRO A 34 -34.97 -25.58 24.27
N PHE A 35 -33.66 -25.62 24.02
CA PHE A 35 -32.77 -26.68 24.48
C PHE A 35 -31.51 -26.09 25.13
N SER A 36 -31.08 -26.69 26.24
CA SER A 36 -30.13 -26.09 27.18
C SER A 36 -29.01 -27.01 27.65
N ALA A 37 -27.81 -26.45 27.77
CA ALA A 37 -26.71 -27.09 28.48
C ALA A 37 -26.54 -26.43 29.87
N ASP A 38 -27.31 -26.86 30.86
CA ASP A 38 -27.42 -26.20 32.18
C ASP A 38 -26.23 -26.47 33.14
N ALA A 39 -25.24 -27.24 32.72
CA ALA A 39 -24.08 -27.62 33.52
C ALA A 39 -22.79 -27.52 32.68
N ALA A 40 -21.62 -27.76 33.29
CA ALA A 40 -20.32 -27.69 32.62
C ALA A 40 -20.12 -28.67 31.44
N GLN A 41 -21.07 -29.58 31.18
CA GLN A 41 -20.99 -30.54 30.08
C GLN A 41 -21.78 -30.06 28.85
N PRO A 42 -21.14 -29.92 27.68
CA PRO A 42 -21.84 -29.66 26.43
C PRO A 42 -22.82 -30.78 26.04
N LYS A 43 -23.89 -30.39 25.36
CA LYS A 43 -24.94 -31.32 24.91
C LYS A 43 -25.18 -31.22 23.41
N ARG A 44 -25.43 -32.36 22.78
CA ARG A 44 -25.81 -32.52 21.38
C ARG A 44 -27.31 -32.77 21.27
N TYR A 45 -27.96 -32.03 20.38
CA TYR A 45 -29.39 -32.11 20.11
C TYR A 45 -29.62 -32.49 18.65
N LYS A 46 -30.34 -33.58 18.39
CA LYS A 46 -30.82 -33.88 17.04
C LYS A 46 -32.06 -33.06 16.75
N ILE A 47 -31.94 -32.08 15.85
CA ILE A 47 -33.02 -31.14 15.53
C ILE A 47 -33.80 -31.55 14.27
N ALA A 48 -33.19 -32.31 13.37
CA ALA A 48 -33.86 -32.84 12.18
C ALA A 48 -33.14 -34.05 11.61
N THR A 49 -33.85 -34.82 10.80
CA THR A 49 -33.29 -35.83 9.88
C THR A 49 -33.83 -35.53 8.49
N VAL A 50 -32.97 -35.59 7.47
CA VAL A 50 -33.33 -35.24 6.10
C VAL A 50 -33.10 -36.43 5.19
N LEU A 51 -34.11 -36.76 4.37
CA LEU A 51 -33.95 -37.71 3.29
C LEU A 51 -33.39 -37.00 2.05
N TYR A 52 -32.33 -37.53 1.46
CA TYR A 52 -31.69 -36.95 0.28
C TYR A 52 -30.99 -37.95 -0.64
N ASN A 53 -30.86 -37.64 -1.93
CA ASN A 53 -30.12 -38.45 -2.88
C ASN A 53 -29.40 -37.57 -3.90
N SER A 54 -28.80 -38.20 -4.93
CA SER A 54 -27.98 -37.46 -5.88
C SER A 54 -28.74 -36.55 -6.86
N GLN A 55 -30.08 -36.64 -6.91
CA GLN A 55 -30.94 -35.89 -7.83
C GLN A 55 -31.83 -34.87 -7.10
N HIS A 56 -31.53 -34.57 -5.83
CA HIS A 56 -32.42 -33.78 -4.96
C HIS A 56 -32.44 -32.26 -5.20
N TRP A 57 -31.76 -31.76 -6.23
CA TRP A 57 -31.83 -30.36 -6.66
C TRP A 57 -33.27 -29.91 -7.01
N GLN A 58 -34.18 -30.86 -7.30
CA GLN A 58 -35.59 -30.58 -7.63
C GLN A 58 -36.48 -30.20 -6.43
N ASN A 59 -36.07 -30.50 -5.18
CA ASN A 59 -36.84 -30.21 -3.96
C ASN A 59 -36.10 -29.25 -3.01
N SER A 60 -35.22 -28.42 -3.58
CA SER A 60 -34.22 -27.58 -2.91
C SER A 60 -33.20 -28.37 -2.08
N SER A 61 -31.93 -28.24 -2.47
CA SER A 61 -30.79 -28.80 -1.75
C SER A 61 -30.42 -28.03 -0.49
N ILE A 62 -31.10 -26.92 -0.21
CA ILE A 62 -30.75 -25.99 0.87
C ILE A 62 -31.72 -26.11 2.03
N ILE A 63 -31.18 -26.17 3.25
CA ILE A 63 -31.91 -25.97 4.50
C ILE A 63 -31.22 -24.84 5.27
N GLN A 64 -32.01 -23.89 5.75
CA GLN A 64 -31.53 -22.83 6.63
C GLN A 64 -31.84 -23.20 8.08
N VAL A 65 -30.85 -23.07 8.96
CA VAL A 65 -31.03 -23.20 10.41
C VAL A 65 -30.53 -21.94 11.09
N GLU A 66 -31.43 -21.27 11.80
CA GLU A 66 -31.12 -20.10 12.62
C GLU A 66 -31.17 -20.52 14.09
N LEU A 67 -30.10 -20.22 14.84
CA LEU A 67 -29.96 -20.51 16.25
C LEU A 67 -29.99 -19.21 17.04
N PHE A 68 -30.98 -19.09 17.92
CA PHE A 68 -31.17 -17.92 18.76
C PHE A 68 -30.84 -18.28 20.20
N ASN A 69 -29.88 -17.57 20.79
CA ASN A 69 -29.68 -17.61 22.23
C ASN A 69 -30.87 -16.87 22.87
N ILE A 70 -31.53 -17.53 23.82
CA ILE A 70 -32.70 -16.97 24.52
C ILE A 70 -32.46 -16.75 26.02
N LEU A 71 -31.24 -16.99 26.51
CA LEU A 71 -30.88 -16.83 27.92
C LEU A 71 -29.46 -16.26 28.07
N SER A 72 -29.33 -15.21 28.88
CA SER A 72 -28.07 -14.68 29.42
C SER A 72 -27.21 -13.78 28.51
N ALA A 73 -27.45 -13.70 27.20
CA ALA A 73 -26.85 -12.67 26.32
C ALA A 73 -27.46 -12.61 24.91
N SER A 74 -27.01 -11.66 24.09
CA SER A 74 -27.23 -11.71 22.64
C SER A 74 -26.34 -12.76 21.98
N GLY A 75 -26.95 -13.64 21.20
CA GLY A 75 -26.27 -14.66 20.42
C GLY A 75 -27.17 -15.14 19.28
N TYR A 76 -26.67 -15.05 18.05
CA TYR A 76 -27.38 -15.47 16.86
C TYR A 76 -26.42 -16.09 15.85
N GLU A 77 -26.77 -17.25 15.32
CA GLU A 77 -26.00 -17.93 14.30
C GLU A 77 -26.92 -18.46 13.20
N LYS A 78 -26.56 -18.22 11.93
CA LYS A 78 -27.29 -18.69 10.77
C LYS A 78 -26.42 -19.64 9.95
N TYR A 79 -26.94 -20.85 9.76
CA TYR A 79 -26.30 -21.90 8.97
C TYR A 79 -27.11 -22.18 7.71
N ILE A 80 -26.40 -22.37 6.61
CA ILE A 80 -26.90 -22.96 5.37
C ILE A 80 -26.36 -24.39 5.29
N ILE A 81 -27.26 -25.35 5.12
CA ILE A 81 -26.93 -26.74 4.87
C ILE A 81 -27.14 -26.99 3.39
N GLU A 82 -26.07 -27.37 2.70
CA GLU A 82 -26.11 -27.80 1.32
C GLU A 82 -26.11 -29.33 1.27
N LEU A 83 -27.19 -29.91 0.76
CA LEU A 83 -27.35 -31.35 0.58
C LEU A 83 -26.87 -31.73 -0.82
N GLY A 84 -25.56 -31.90 -0.96
CA GLY A 84 -24.94 -32.38 -2.18
C GLY A 84 -24.72 -33.90 -2.18
N ASN A 85 -24.90 -34.55 -3.33
CA ASN A 85 -24.36 -35.87 -3.63
C ASN A 85 -24.37 -36.05 -5.16
N GLY A 86 -23.24 -36.13 -5.86
CA GLY A 86 -23.23 -36.46 -7.29
C GLY A 86 -23.84 -35.44 -8.29
N GLN A 87 -24.39 -35.96 -9.40
CA GLN A 87 -24.74 -35.25 -10.63
C GLN A 87 -25.89 -34.24 -10.44
N GLY A 88 -25.71 -32.98 -10.85
CA GLY A 88 -26.73 -31.91 -10.77
C GLY A 88 -26.65 -31.01 -9.52
N THR A 89 -25.84 -31.36 -8.52
CA THR A 89 -25.56 -30.51 -7.33
C THR A 89 -24.10 -30.03 -7.25
N GLY A 90 -23.31 -30.28 -8.29
CA GLY A 90 -21.90 -29.87 -8.35
C GLY A 90 -20.93 -30.75 -7.54
N ALA A 91 -21.22 -32.04 -7.38
CA ALA A 91 -20.31 -33.04 -6.80
C ALA A 91 -19.72 -32.70 -5.41
N THR A 92 -20.52 -32.10 -4.53
CA THR A 92 -20.12 -31.89 -3.12
C THR A 92 -20.85 -32.88 -2.21
N LEU A 93 -20.19 -33.34 -1.14
CA LEU A 93 -20.85 -34.05 -0.05
C LEU A 93 -21.71 -33.06 0.76
N PRO A 94 -22.70 -33.52 1.56
CA PRO A 94 -23.46 -32.62 2.40
C PRO A 94 -22.53 -31.84 3.33
N LYS A 95 -22.72 -30.52 3.42
CA LYS A 95 -21.88 -29.64 4.22
C LYS A 95 -22.70 -28.56 4.91
N THR A 96 -22.12 -28.01 5.96
CA THR A 96 -22.66 -26.89 6.73
C THR A 96 -21.84 -25.65 6.44
N ILE A 97 -22.51 -24.52 6.29
CA ILE A 97 -21.91 -23.22 5.97
C ILE A 97 -22.46 -22.23 6.99
N LEU A 98 -21.59 -21.71 7.88
CA LEU A 98 -21.94 -20.59 8.74
C LEU A 98 -21.95 -19.31 7.90
N VAL A 99 -23.11 -18.65 7.77
CA VAL A 99 -23.28 -17.46 6.92
C VAL A 99 -23.46 -16.16 7.72
N GLU A 100 -23.83 -16.25 8.99
CA GLU A 100 -23.96 -15.09 9.88
C GLU A 100 -23.73 -15.51 11.34
N SER A 101 -22.93 -14.75 12.08
CA SER A 101 -22.71 -14.94 13.52
C SER A 101 -22.62 -13.61 14.25
N LYS A 102 -23.64 -13.29 15.07
CA LYS A 102 -23.75 -12.02 15.81
C LYS A 102 -23.94 -12.26 17.32
N GLY A 103 -23.65 -11.24 18.10
CA GLY A 103 -23.74 -11.28 19.57
C GLY A 103 -22.46 -11.76 20.25
N ILE A 104 -22.50 -11.74 21.58
CA ILE A 104 -21.36 -12.04 22.46
C ILE A 104 -21.33 -13.51 22.92
N GLN A 105 -22.47 -14.21 22.92
CA GLN A 105 -22.53 -15.64 23.24
C GLN A 105 -22.67 -16.47 21.97
N ARG A 106 -21.55 -17.00 21.51
CA ARG A 106 -21.43 -17.91 20.36
C ARG A 106 -21.18 -19.31 20.89
N HIS A 107 -22.16 -19.94 21.52
CA HIS A 107 -21.98 -21.18 22.26
C HIS A 107 -22.53 -22.39 21.52
N THR A 108 -22.70 -22.32 20.20
CA THR A 108 -23.19 -23.46 19.42
C THR A 108 -22.32 -23.80 18.22
N ARG A 109 -22.56 -24.99 17.67
CA ARG A 109 -22.14 -25.36 16.32
C ARG A 109 -23.19 -26.28 15.71
N LEU A 110 -23.39 -26.18 14.40
CA LEU A 110 -24.24 -27.08 13.65
C LEU A 110 -23.40 -28.16 12.96
N ILE A 111 -23.81 -29.42 13.12
CA ILE A 111 -23.06 -30.60 12.67
C ILE A 111 -24.00 -31.52 11.90
N LEU A 112 -23.47 -32.15 10.85
CA LEU A 112 -24.16 -33.22 10.15
C LEU A 112 -23.67 -34.58 10.63
N GLY A 113 -24.61 -35.51 10.78
CA GLY A 113 -24.30 -36.92 10.99
C GLY A 113 -23.72 -37.57 9.74
N SER A 114 -23.43 -38.87 9.84
CA SER A 114 -23.05 -39.67 8.68
C SER A 114 -24.27 -39.99 7.81
N SER A 115 -24.09 -39.95 6.51
CA SER A 115 -25.13 -40.33 5.56
C SER A 115 -25.36 -41.84 5.57
N VAL A 116 -26.60 -42.28 5.76
CA VAL A 116 -26.98 -43.70 5.80
C VAL A 116 -27.91 -44.02 4.64
N ASN A 117 -27.75 -45.17 3.98
CA ASN A 117 -28.67 -45.60 2.92
C ASN A 117 -30.07 -45.86 3.48
N HIS A 118 -31.09 -45.38 2.79
CA HIS A 118 -32.50 -45.62 3.04
C HIS A 118 -33.00 -46.75 2.11
N THR A 119 -34.13 -47.36 2.45
CA THR A 119 -34.72 -48.49 1.69
C THR A 119 -35.35 -48.09 0.36
N THR A 120 -35.64 -46.79 0.18
CA THR A 120 -36.29 -46.24 -1.02
C THR A 120 -35.27 -45.74 -2.05
N THR A 121 -35.64 -45.74 -3.33
CA THR A 121 -34.86 -45.15 -4.42
C THR A 121 -35.61 -44.02 -5.11
N TYR A 122 -34.90 -43.12 -5.80
CA TYR A 122 -35.48 -42.14 -6.71
C TYR A 122 -34.54 -41.88 -7.89
N ALA A 123 -35.11 -41.83 -9.10
CA ALA A 123 -34.36 -41.61 -10.35
C ALA A 123 -33.13 -42.54 -10.51
N GLY A 124 -33.24 -43.80 -10.06
CA GLY A 124 -32.16 -44.78 -10.13
C GLY A 124 -31.10 -44.68 -9.02
N TYR A 125 -31.23 -43.74 -8.09
CA TYR A 125 -30.30 -43.58 -6.96
C TYR A 125 -30.94 -43.97 -5.63
N ILE A 126 -30.17 -44.60 -4.76
CA ILE A 126 -30.57 -44.92 -3.37
C ILE A 126 -30.72 -43.61 -2.60
N ASN A 127 -31.87 -43.43 -1.93
CA ASN A 127 -32.05 -42.33 -1.00
C ASN A 127 -31.20 -42.56 0.24
N LYS A 128 -30.69 -41.49 0.83
CA LYS A 128 -29.90 -41.49 2.06
C LYS A 128 -30.56 -40.62 3.10
N THR A 129 -30.37 -40.93 4.37
CA THR A 129 -30.73 -40.04 5.48
C THR A 129 -29.49 -39.37 6.02
N ILE A 130 -29.63 -38.13 6.49
CA ILE A 130 -28.60 -37.43 7.24
C ILE A 130 -29.24 -36.69 8.41
N ASP A 131 -28.66 -36.85 9.59
CA ASP A 131 -29.10 -36.15 10.79
C ASP A 131 -28.46 -34.77 10.88
N ILE A 132 -29.24 -33.80 11.37
CA ILE A 132 -28.79 -32.44 11.67
C ILE A 132 -28.75 -32.30 13.19
N TYR A 133 -27.56 -32.00 13.70
CA TYR A 133 -27.28 -31.84 15.12
C TYR A 133 -26.90 -30.39 15.44
N VAL A 134 -27.29 -29.95 16.63
CA VAL A 134 -26.80 -28.72 17.26
C VAL A 134 -26.08 -29.10 18.54
N ASP A 135 -24.80 -28.79 18.64
CA ASP A 135 -24.09 -28.85 19.91
C ASP A 135 -24.21 -27.51 20.62
N VAL A 136 -24.55 -27.54 21.91
CA VAL A 136 -24.68 -26.37 22.77
C VAL A 136 -23.68 -26.47 23.91
N LYS A 137 -22.90 -25.40 24.09
CA LYS A 137 -21.92 -25.26 25.16
C LYS A 137 -22.61 -24.83 26.46
N TYR A 138 -21.95 -25.13 27.57
CA TYR A 138 -22.47 -24.94 28.93
C TYR A 138 -23.04 -23.54 29.22
N TYR A 139 -23.96 -23.48 30.18
CA TYR A 139 -24.66 -22.28 30.66
C TYR A 139 -25.37 -21.48 29.57
N SER A 140 -25.95 -22.17 28.58
CA SER A 140 -26.61 -21.52 27.43
C SER A 140 -27.91 -22.22 27.07
N ILE A 141 -28.89 -21.44 26.61
CA ILE A 141 -30.17 -21.93 26.09
C ILE A 141 -30.37 -21.39 24.68
N TYR A 142 -30.64 -22.29 23.75
CA TYR A 142 -30.88 -21.96 22.35
C TYR A 142 -32.22 -22.46 21.87
N GLN A 143 -32.74 -21.78 20.86
CA GLN A 143 -33.89 -22.20 20.08
C GLN A 143 -33.50 -22.26 18.60
N ALA A 144 -33.90 -23.31 17.89
CA ALA A 144 -33.62 -23.46 16.47
C ALA A 144 -34.86 -23.15 15.63
N LYS A 145 -34.71 -22.30 14.61
CA LYS A 145 -35.67 -22.13 13.53
C LYS A 145 -35.12 -22.78 12.27
N ILE A 146 -35.81 -23.79 11.77
CA ILE A 146 -35.42 -24.57 10.59
C ILE A 146 -36.34 -24.17 9.44
N THR A 147 -35.76 -23.65 8.36
CA THR A 147 -36.49 -23.19 7.16
C THR A 147 -36.10 -24.01 5.94
N HIS A 148 -37.10 -24.55 5.23
CA HIS A 148 -36.90 -25.50 4.12
C HIS A 148 -38.05 -25.47 3.10
N LEU A 149 -37.81 -26.02 1.91
CA LEU A 149 -38.84 -26.27 0.87
C LEU A 149 -39.30 -27.75 0.83
N ARG A 150 -38.87 -28.55 1.82
CA ARG A 150 -39.14 -29.99 1.94
C ARG A 150 -40.51 -30.28 2.57
N ASN A 151 -41.02 -31.48 2.33
CA ASN A 151 -42.24 -31.99 2.98
C ASN A 151 -41.92 -32.49 4.39
N LYS A 152 -42.42 -31.80 5.42
CA LYS A 152 -42.31 -32.25 6.81
C LYS A 152 -43.19 -33.48 7.06
N VAL A 153 -42.62 -34.55 7.62
CA VAL A 153 -43.31 -35.83 7.90
C VAL A 153 -42.86 -36.40 9.24
N ASP A 154 -43.62 -37.37 9.78
CA ASP A 154 -43.26 -38.11 11.00
C ASP A 154 -42.40 -39.35 10.69
N SER A 155 -42.49 -39.88 9.48
CA SER A 155 -41.68 -41.00 8.99
C SER A 155 -41.42 -40.88 7.49
N PHE A 156 -40.26 -41.38 7.05
CA PHE A 156 -39.88 -41.30 5.64
C PHE A 156 -40.63 -42.34 4.80
N THR A 157 -41.37 -41.85 3.82
CA THR A 157 -42.11 -42.66 2.85
C THR A 157 -41.74 -42.34 1.41
N ALA A 158 -41.22 -41.14 1.14
CA ALA A 158 -40.91 -40.67 -0.20
C ALA A 158 -39.79 -39.61 -0.18
N GLN A 159 -39.26 -39.30 -1.36
CA GLN A 159 -38.24 -38.28 -1.54
C GLN A 159 -38.68 -36.87 -1.12
N GLY A 160 -37.73 -35.94 -0.98
CA GLY A 160 -38.02 -34.55 -0.63
C GLY A 160 -38.56 -34.33 0.78
N GLN A 161 -38.45 -35.31 1.66
CA GLN A 161 -39.00 -35.28 3.02
C GLN A 161 -37.96 -34.87 4.07
N ILE A 162 -38.45 -34.28 5.17
CA ILE A 162 -37.70 -33.92 6.36
C ILE A 162 -38.51 -34.30 7.61
N ILE A 163 -37.84 -34.83 8.62
CA ILE A 163 -38.40 -35.01 9.96
C ILE A 163 -37.76 -33.94 10.84
N ILE A 164 -38.56 -33.13 11.53
CA ILE A 164 -38.08 -32.09 12.44
C ILE A 164 -38.44 -32.49 13.86
N ASN A 165 -37.44 -32.48 14.75
CA ASN A 165 -37.62 -32.76 16.15
C ASN A 165 -37.90 -31.46 16.91
N GLU A 166 -39.18 -31.19 17.15
CA GLU A 166 -39.61 -29.98 17.86
C GLU A 166 -39.23 -29.99 19.35
N ILE A 167 -39.05 -31.18 19.95
CA ILE A 167 -38.68 -31.33 21.37
C ILE A 167 -37.36 -32.12 21.45
N PRO A 168 -36.23 -31.51 21.03
CA PRO A 168 -34.99 -32.25 20.92
C PRO A 168 -34.46 -32.66 22.29
N THR A 169 -34.10 -33.93 22.42
CA THR A 169 -33.50 -34.48 23.64
C THR A 169 -31.98 -34.42 23.54
N GLY A 170 -31.35 -33.84 24.57
CA GLY A 170 -29.91 -33.63 24.61
C GLY A 170 -29.15 -34.86 25.09
N VAL A 171 -28.05 -35.19 24.40
CA VAL A 171 -27.08 -36.21 24.82
C VAL A 171 -25.75 -35.53 25.12
N ASN A 172 -25.03 -35.96 26.15
CA ASN A 172 -23.71 -35.41 26.47
C ASN A 172 -22.75 -35.58 25.27
N THR A 173 -21.97 -34.55 24.99
CA THR A 173 -20.96 -34.55 23.93
C THR A 173 -19.64 -33.98 24.43
N ALA A 174 -18.56 -34.25 23.70
CA ALA A 174 -17.23 -33.70 24.01
C ALA A 174 -17.23 -32.17 23.89
N ASP A 175 -16.30 -31.51 24.59
CA ASP A 175 -16.12 -30.06 24.46
C ASP A 175 -15.73 -29.67 23.03
N PHE A 176 -16.07 -28.44 22.65
CA PHE A 176 -15.84 -27.93 21.31
C PHE A 176 -15.57 -26.44 21.31
N GLN A 177 -14.92 -26.00 20.24
CA GLN A 177 -14.78 -24.60 19.91
C GLN A 177 -15.88 -24.22 18.91
N PRO A 178 -16.69 -23.19 19.21
CA PRO A 178 -17.64 -22.62 18.27
C PRO A 178 -16.95 -22.15 16.98
N PRO A 179 -17.59 -22.21 15.81
CA PRO A 179 -16.97 -21.77 14.57
C PRO A 179 -16.74 -20.25 14.61
N VAL A 180 -15.52 -19.81 14.30
CA VAL A 180 -15.13 -18.38 14.34
C VAL A 180 -15.18 -17.74 12.95
N VAL A 181 -15.11 -18.56 11.89
CA VAL A 181 -15.03 -18.10 10.50
C VAL A 181 -16.41 -18.21 9.85
N GLU A 182 -17.01 -17.07 9.53
CA GLU A 182 -18.13 -17.01 8.59
C GLU A 182 -17.58 -17.39 7.20
N ASN A 183 -18.22 -18.34 6.51
CA ASN A 183 -17.85 -18.68 5.14
C ASN A 183 -18.53 -17.66 4.21
N THR A 184 -18.05 -16.40 4.29
CA THR A 184 -18.47 -15.28 3.46
C THR A 184 -17.86 -15.41 2.08
N ASN A 185 -18.13 -16.51 1.38
CA ASN A 185 -17.72 -16.65 -0.02
C ASN A 185 -18.70 -15.91 -0.92
N ILE A 186 -18.79 -14.60 -0.69
CA ILE A 186 -19.31 -13.61 -1.63
C ILE A 186 -18.25 -12.50 -1.67
N SER A 187 -17.20 -12.75 -2.46
CA SER A 187 -16.28 -11.72 -2.97
C SER A 187 -15.58 -10.81 -1.94
N ASN A 188 -14.99 -11.35 -0.87
CA ASN A 188 -13.93 -10.58 -0.22
C ASN A 188 -12.69 -10.64 -1.11
N VAL A 189 -12.41 -9.54 -1.81
CA VAL A 189 -11.17 -9.33 -2.57
C VAL A 189 -9.94 -9.45 -1.66
N TRP A 190 -10.13 -9.31 -0.35
CA TRP A 190 -9.09 -9.34 0.67
C TRP A 190 -9.05 -10.69 1.38
N GLU A 191 -8.04 -11.49 1.09
CA GLU A 191 -7.77 -12.72 1.84
C GLU A 191 -6.83 -12.44 3.02
N LYS A 192 -7.00 -13.14 4.15
CA LYS A 192 -6.06 -13.01 5.26
C LYS A 192 -4.66 -13.56 4.89
N ASN A 193 -4.62 -14.53 3.96
CA ASN A 193 -3.43 -15.12 3.37
C ASN A 193 -3.79 -15.60 1.94
N GLY A 194 -2.95 -15.34 0.93
CA GLY A 194 -3.25 -15.62 -0.48
C GLY A 194 -2.21 -15.02 -1.43
N ASN A 195 -2.30 -15.28 -2.74
CA ASN A 195 -1.34 -14.74 -3.73
C ASN A 195 -1.86 -13.49 -4.45
N ASP A 196 -3.18 -13.26 -4.46
CA ASP A 196 -3.77 -12.17 -5.22
C ASP A 196 -3.74 -10.85 -4.43
N ILE A 197 -4.54 -10.77 -3.37
CA ILE A 197 -4.60 -9.60 -2.47
C ILE A 197 -4.70 -10.09 -1.01
N THR A 198 -3.75 -9.68 -0.17
CA THR A 198 -3.67 -10.05 1.25
C THR A 198 -3.81 -8.86 2.19
N TYR A 199 -4.49 -9.05 3.33
CA TYR A 199 -4.55 -8.06 4.42
C TYR A 199 -4.29 -8.71 5.78
N ASP A 200 -3.30 -8.19 6.51
CA ASP A 200 -3.03 -8.58 7.88
C ASP A 200 -2.55 -7.39 8.72
N ASN A 201 -3.13 -7.23 9.91
CA ASN A 201 -2.77 -6.20 10.89
C ASN A 201 -2.57 -4.77 10.33
N GLY A 202 -3.39 -4.38 9.35
CA GLY A 202 -3.29 -3.06 8.71
C GLY A 202 -2.27 -2.95 7.58
N ASN A 203 -1.66 -4.05 7.15
CA ASN A 203 -0.76 -4.13 6.00
C ASN A 203 -1.49 -4.79 4.82
N VAL A 204 -1.16 -4.36 3.61
CA VAL A 204 -1.73 -4.83 2.35
C VAL A 204 -0.65 -5.43 1.47
N GLY A 205 -0.93 -6.60 0.89
CA GLY A 205 -0.09 -7.27 -0.09
C GLY A 205 -0.83 -7.49 -1.40
N ILE A 206 -0.16 -7.29 -2.53
CA ILE A 206 -0.71 -7.58 -3.86
C ILE A 206 0.32 -8.42 -4.63
N GLY A 207 -0.05 -9.61 -5.08
CA GLY A 207 0.88 -10.53 -5.76
C GLY A 207 1.86 -11.27 -4.84
N ILE A 208 1.64 -11.25 -3.51
CA ILE A 208 2.55 -11.81 -2.49
C ILE A 208 1.82 -12.69 -1.48
N SER A 209 2.47 -13.76 -1.05
CA SER A 209 1.92 -14.79 -0.15
C SER A 209 2.23 -14.60 1.34
N SER A 210 3.11 -13.65 1.68
CA SER A 210 3.56 -13.39 3.04
C SER A 210 3.81 -11.91 3.23
N LEU A 211 3.09 -11.29 4.18
CA LEU A 211 3.30 -9.90 4.56
C LEU A 211 4.44 -9.78 5.56
N THR A 212 5.32 -8.80 5.36
CA THR A 212 6.25 -8.35 6.40
C THR A 212 5.61 -7.21 7.19
N THR A 213 6.02 -7.03 8.45
CA THR A 213 5.52 -5.91 9.28
C THR A 213 6.09 -4.56 8.86
N GLU A 214 7.05 -4.55 7.93
CA GLU A 214 7.83 -3.37 7.54
C GLU A 214 7.08 -2.46 6.55
N PHE A 215 6.23 -3.05 5.70
CA PHE A 215 5.54 -2.31 4.65
C PHE A 215 4.03 -2.29 4.88
N LYS A 216 3.43 -1.09 4.76
CA LYS A 216 1.97 -0.94 4.78
C LYS A 216 1.32 -1.37 3.48
N LEU A 217 2.03 -1.27 2.36
CA LEU A 217 1.63 -1.74 1.04
C LEU A 217 2.86 -2.39 0.37
N ASP A 218 2.77 -3.68 0.06
CA ASP A 218 3.80 -4.44 -0.65
C ASP A 218 3.20 -5.06 -1.92
N VAL A 219 3.84 -4.83 -3.07
CA VAL A 219 3.33 -5.21 -4.39
C VAL A 219 4.42 -5.92 -5.18
N ASN A 220 4.18 -7.18 -5.52
CA ASN A 220 5.03 -7.94 -6.42
C ASN A 220 4.55 -7.79 -7.86
N GLY A 221 5.10 -6.79 -8.56
CA GLY A 221 4.79 -6.47 -9.94
C GLY A 221 4.94 -4.99 -10.25
N PHE A 222 4.58 -4.58 -11.48
CA PHE A 222 4.58 -3.16 -11.85
C PHE A 222 3.32 -2.47 -11.33
N VAL A 223 3.51 -1.35 -10.64
CA VAL A 223 2.41 -0.50 -10.20
C VAL A 223 2.19 0.63 -11.21
N LYS A 224 1.02 0.64 -11.86
CA LYS A 224 0.58 1.77 -12.69
C LYS A 224 -0.20 2.75 -11.81
N LEU A 225 0.33 3.96 -11.63
CA LEU A 225 -0.36 5.07 -10.97
C LEU A 225 -0.85 6.04 -12.04
N ASP A 226 -2.09 5.87 -12.49
CA ASP A 226 -2.66 6.66 -13.58
C ASP A 226 -4.04 7.18 -13.18
N ALA A 227 -4.28 8.47 -13.38
CA ALA A 227 -5.54 9.10 -13.07
C ALA A 227 -6.30 9.29 -14.39
N LEU A 228 -7.09 8.30 -14.80
CA LEU A 228 -7.77 8.28 -16.11
C LEU A 228 -8.61 9.53 -16.44
N ALA A 229 -9.01 10.32 -15.43
CA ALA A 229 -9.78 11.55 -15.57
C ALA A 229 -8.98 12.84 -15.35
N SER A 230 -7.66 12.76 -15.10
CA SER A 230 -6.77 13.90 -14.86
C SER A 230 -5.55 13.80 -15.78
N PRO A 231 -5.10 14.90 -16.41
CA PRO A 231 -3.86 14.89 -17.19
C PRO A 231 -2.60 14.77 -16.31
N HIS A 232 -2.75 14.67 -14.99
CA HIS A 232 -1.65 14.58 -14.03
C HIS A 232 -1.56 13.19 -13.41
N THR A 233 -0.36 12.61 -13.44
CA THR A 233 0.03 11.42 -12.66
C THR A 233 0.13 11.80 -11.19
N ASN A 234 -0.78 11.29 -10.35
CA ASN A 234 -0.81 11.62 -8.91
C ASN A 234 -0.13 10.50 -8.10
N LEU A 235 1.18 10.60 -7.86
CA LEU A 235 1.83 9.90 -6.75
C LEU A 235 1.95 10.89 -5.58
N ARG A 236 1.01 10.81 -4.64
CA ARG A 236 1.04 11.61 -3.41
C ARG A 236 1.77 10.82 -2.32
N ILE A 237 2.93 11.32 -1.89
CA ILE A 237 3.70 10.80 -0.75
C ILE A 237 3.73 11.91 0.31
N GLY A 238 2.88 11.83 1.34
CA GLY A 238 2.77 12.86 2.40
C GLY A 238 1.33 13.04 2.94
N HIS A 239 1.16 13.86 3.98
CA HIS A 239 -0.13 14.13 4.65
C HIS A 239 -0.42 15.63 4.73
N ASP A 240 -1.43 16.10 3.97
CA ASP A 240 -2.12 17.41 3.97
C ASP A 240 -1.32 18.73 4.02
N ILE A 241 -1.90 19.76 3.38
CA ILE A 241 -1.47 21.17 3.18
C ILE A 241 0.01 21.47 2.82
N ASN A 242 0.89 20.49 2.88
CA ASN A 242 2.29 20.50 2.49
C ASN A 242 2.52 19.32 1.52
N ASP A 243 1.84 19.34 0.38
CA ASP A 243 2.10 18.43 -0.76
C ASP A 243 3.48 18.75 -1.39
N ARG A 244 4.54 18.65 -0.59
CA ARG A 244 5.94 18.75 -0.97
C ARG A 244 6.63 17.51 -0.44
N ILE A 245 7.42 16.91 -1.32
CA ILE A 245 8.21 15.72 -1.02
C ILE A 245 9.32 16.09 -0.02
N PHE A 246 8.98 16.12 1.27
CA PHE A 246 9.90 16.23 2.40
C PHE A 246 9.52 15.15 3.41
N ALA A 247 10.35 14.11 3.52
CA ALA A 247 10.08 12.97 4.38
C ALA A 247 10.39 13.28 5.87
N ASP A 248 9.37 13.70 6.64
CA ASP A 248 9.17 13.41 8.08
C ASP A 248 7.79 13.96 8.54
N ASN A 249 6.94 13.14 9.14
CA ASN A 249 5.62 13.54 9.69
C ASN A 249 5.46 13.17 11.18
N SER A 250 6.52 13.34 11.97
CA SER A 250 6.48 13.21 13.43
C SER A 250 6.35 14.57 14.16
N SER A 251 5.76 14.58 15.36
CA SER A 251 5.54 15.79 16.18
C SER A 251 6.82 16.32 16.85
N ASN A 252 7.90 15.55 16.86
CA ASN A 252 9.26 15.98 17.16
C ASN A 252 10.03 16.05 15.85
N LYS A 253 10.03 17.19 15.16
CA LYS A 253 10.86 17.37 13.96
C LYS A 253 12.34 17.20 14.30
N LEU A 254 12.85 15.98 14.18
CA LEU A 254 14.21 15.62 14.59
C LEU A 254 15.21 15.83 13.43
N TYR A 255 14.79 15.69 12.17
CA TYR A 255 15.67 15.82 11.01
C TYR A 255 14.96 16.37 9.77
N GLY A 256 15.64 17.22 9.01
CA GLY A 256 15.18 17.67 7.70
C GLY A 256 15.00 16.50 6.73
N GLY A 257 13.84 16.46 6.05
CA GLY A 257 13.44 15.41 5.11
C GLY A 257 13.60 15.80 3.64
N GLY A 258 13.87 14.83 2.76
CA GLY A 258 14.01 15.03 1.30
C GLY A 258 13.59 13.81 0.49
N LEU A 259 13.51 13.93 -0.85
CA LEU A 259 13.33 12.79 -1.76
C LEU A 259 14.67 12.19 -2.13
N PHE A 260 14.85 10.89 -1.96
CA PHE A 260 16.09 10.21 -2.35
C PHE A 260 15.82 9.19 -3.44
N PHE A 261 16.52 9.32 -4.55
CA PHE A 261 16.64 8.28 -5.56
C PHE A 261 17.86 7.45 -5.23
N ARG A 262 17.63 6.23 -4.75
CA ARG A 262 18.64 5.31 -4.27
C ARG A 262 18.76 4.10 -5.18
N VAL A 263 19.98 3.59 -5.32
CA VAL A 263 20.24 2.30 -5.95
C VAL A 263 20.89 1.37 -4.92
N THR A 264 20.54 0.09 -4.97
CA THR A 264 21.20 -0.95 -4.18
C THR A 264 22.25 -1.62 -5.06
N PRO A 265 23.55 -1.44 -4.79
CA PRO A 265 24.62 -1.92 -5.67
C PRO A 265 24.83 -3.43 -5.64
N ASP A 266 24.25 -4.16 -4.67
CA ASP A 266 24.40 -5.62 -4.57
C ASP A 266 23.19 -6.28 -3.88
N ALA A 267 22.63 -7.33 -4.50
CA ALA A 267 21.56 -8.14 -3.94
C ALA A 267 22.08 -9.30 -3.05
N SER A 268 23.40 -9.51 -2.99
CA SER A 268 24.03 -10.66 -2.33
C SER A 268 24.34 -10.46 -0.84
N VAL A 269 24.21 -9.24 -0.32
CA VAL A 269 24.52 -8.95 1.08
C VAL A 269 23.22 -8.79 1.87
N TYR A 270 23.04 -9.66 2.87
CA TYR A 270 22.07 -9.57 3.98
C TYR A 270 22.29 -8.31 4.85
N ALA A 271 22.47 -7.15 4.24
CA ALA A 271 22.61 -5.85 4.90
C ALA A 271 21.51 -4.92 4.34
N PRO A 272 20.33 -4.86 4.97
CA PRO A 272 19.15 -4.15 4.45
C PRO A 272 19.28 -2.63 4.25
N PHE A 273 20.48 -2.05 4.27
CA PHE A 273 20.67 -0.59 4.31
C PHE A 273 21.85 -0.04 3.47
N ASN A 274 22.48 -0.84 2.59
CA ASN A 274 23.58 -0.32 1.77
C ASN A 274 23.06 0.35 0.49
N TYR A 275 22.49 1.55 0.63
CA TYR A 275 22.00 2.34 -0.49
C TYR A 275 23.04 3.36 -0.95
N ILE A 276 23.15 3.53 -2.27
CA ILE A 276 23.86 4.68 -2.86
C ILE A 276 22.83 5.75 -3.19
N ASP A 277 22.96 6.92 -2.57
CA ASP A 277 22.20 8.12 -2.91
C ASP A 277 22.67 8.67 -4.26
N LEU A 278 21.89 8.42 -5.32
CA LEU A 278 22.22 8.89 -6.67
C LEU A 278 21.82 10.36 -6.82
N MET A 279 20.59 10.69 -6.41
CA MET A 279 20.03 12.03 -6.46
C MET A 279 19.16 12.30 -5.23
N ALA A 280 19.27 13.50 -4.66
CA ALA A 280 18.49 13.95 -3.53
C ALA A 280 17.79 15.29 -3.83
N LEU A 281 16.47 15.33 -3.63
CA LEU A 281 15.75 16.59 -3.42
C LEU A 281 15.79 16.88 -1.92
N THR A 282 16.73 17.71 -1.49
CA THR A 282 17.00 17.99 -0.09
C THR A 282 15.90 18.81 0.58
N ASP A 283 15.79 18.72 1.90
CA ASP A 283 14.97 19.55 2.79
C ASP A 283 15.15 21.07 2.61
N LYS A 284 16.32 21.46 2.10
CA LYS A 284 16.70 22.85 1.79
C LYS A 284 16.17 23.34 0.43
N GLY A 285 15.40 22.51 -0.29
CA GLY A 285 14.88 22.84 -1.62
C GLY A 285 16.00 22.98 -2.66
N THR A 286 16.98 22.08 -2.56
CA THR A 286 18.12 21.98 -3.49
C THR A 286 18.25 20.56 -4.02
N VAL A 287 18.84 20.41 -5.21
CA VAL A 287 19.12 19.13 -5.85
C VAL A 287 20.57 18.75 -5.62
N GLY A 288 20.80 17.59 -5.02
CA GLY A 288 22.12 16.99 -4.89
C GLY A 288 22.27 15.78 -5.82
N ILE A 289 23.38 15.67 -6.54
CA ILE A 289 23.76 14.48 -7.34
C ILE A 289 25.05 13.92 -6.76
N GLY A 290 25.00 12.71 -6.21
CA GLY A 290 26.10 12.10 -5.46
C GLY A 290 26.48 12.83 -4.15
N THR A 291 25.62 13.75 -3.67
CA THR A 291 25.79 14.51 -2.42
C THR A 291 24.43 14.94 -1.87
N THR A 292 24.35 15.11 -0.55
CA THR A 292 23.22 15.76 0.14
C THR A 292 23.57 17.18 0.59
N ASP A 293 24.85 17.54 0.56
CA ASP A 293 25.33 18.89 0.85
C ASP A 293 25.61 19.62 -0.46
N THR A 294 24.68 20.52 -0.83
CA THR A 294 24.75 21.37 -2.01
C THR A 294 25.52 22.66 -1.78
N LYS A 295 26.11 22.86 -0.59
CA LYS A 295 26.89 24.06 -0.22
C LYS A 295 26.13 25.37 -0.44
N GLY A 296 24.80 25.34 -0.34
CA GLY A 296 23.92 26.50 -0.54
C GLY A 296 23.50 26.75 -1.98
N PHE A 297 24.00 25.97 -2.95
CA PHE A 297 23.60 26.06 -4.35
C PHE A 297 22.29 25.30 -4.61
N LYS A 298 21.53 25.74 -5.62
CA LYS A 298 20.31 25.04 -6.04
C LYS A 298 20.58 23.66 -6.64
N LEU A 299 21.76 23.47 -7.24
CA LEU A 299 22.26 22.19 -7.74
C LEU A 299 23.68 21.98 -7.21
N GLY A 300 23.91 20.91 -6.46
CA GLY A 300 25.23 20.44 -6.04
C GLY A 300 25.55 19.10 -6.68
N VAL A 301 26.72 18.98 -7.31
CA VAL A 301 27.18 17.73 -7.93
C VAL A 301 28.51 17.35 -7.33
N ASN A 302 28.59 16.17 -6.72
CA ASN A 302 29.86 15.60 -6.26
C ASN A 302 30.41 14.68 -7.35
N GLY A 303 31.09 15.29 -8.31
CA GLY A 303 31.60 14.59 -9.49
C GLY A 303 31.83 15.54 -10.65
N LYS A 304 32.07 14.96 -11.83
CA LYS A 304 32.21 15.71 -13.08
C LYS A 304 30.87 15.76 -13.82
N ILE A 305 30.58 16.89 -14.45
CA ILE A 305 29.42 17.07 -15.32
C ILE A 305 29.93 17.03 -16.76
N ALA A 306 29.37 16.14 -17.58
CA ALA A 306 29.53 16.19 -19.03
C ALA A 306 28.33 16.92 -19.64
N ALA A 307 28.59 17.94 -20.45
CA ALA A 307 27.56 18.72 -21.14
C ALA A 307 28.03 19.06 -22.55
N THR A 308 27.10 19.11 -23.50
CA THR A 308 27.39 19.58 -24.87
C THR A 308 27.56 21.10 -24.91
N GLU A 309 26.76 21.82 -24.12
CA GLU A 309 26.83 23.29 -24.01
C GLU A 309 26.33 23.74 -22.63
N VAL A 310 26.89 24.84 -22.11
CA VAL A 310 26.45 25.48 -20.88
C VAL A 310 26.30 26.98 -21.13
N LYS A 311 25.08 27.50 -20.95
CA LYS A 311 24.82 28.94 -20.95
C LYS A 311 24.85 29.46 -19.53
N ILE A 312 25.80 30.35 -19.22
CA ILE A 312 25.70 31.16 -18.01
C ILE A 312 24.60 32.21 -18.25
N ALA A 313 23.65 32.30 -17.32
CA ALA A 313 22.55 33.26 -17.40
C ALA A 313 23.05 34.72 -17.35
N THR A 314 22.15 35.69 -17.18
CA THR A 314 22.51 37.12 -17.12
C THR A 314 23.57 37.38 -16.06
N TYR A 315 24.78 37.70 -16.51
CA TYR A 315 25.90 38.07 -15.67
C TYR A 315 26.08 39.59 -15.75
N THR A 316 25.77 40.29 -14.66
CA THR A 316 25.71 41.77 -14.64
C THR A 316 27.06 42.45 -14.80
N ASN A 317 28.16 41.74 -14.52
CA ASN A 317 29.51 42.29 -14.48
C ASN A 317 30.32 41.87 -15.72
N TRP A 318 29.71 41.97 -16.90
CA TRP A 318 30.41 41.68 -18.15
C TRP A 318 31.47 42.74 -18.47
N SER A 319 32.59 42.34 -19.05
CA SER A 319 33.84 43.12 -18.98
C SER A 319 34.04 44.25 -19.99
N ASP A 320 33.02 44.73 -20.70
CA ASP A 320 33.16 45.70 -21.80
C ASP A 320 33.55 47.14 -21.37
N PHE A 321 33.92 47.34 -20.11
CA PHE A 321 34.28 48.65 -19.58
C PHE A 321 35.72 49.07 -19.87
N VAL A 322 36.58 48.17 -20.36
CA VAL A 322 38.00 48.44 -20.64
C VAL A 322 38.17 49.45 -21.78
N PHE A 323 37.19 49.56 -22.66
CA PHE A 323 37.19 50.53 -23.77
C PHE A 323 36.59 51.89 -23.41
N ALA A 324 36.13 52.09 -22.16
CA ALA A 324 35.62 53.37 -21.71
C ALA A 324 36.74 54.44 -21.72
N LYS A 325 36.37 55.69 -22.04
CA LYS A 325 37.35 56.80 -22.17
C LYS A 325 38.10 57.09 -20.86
N ASP A 326 37.47 56.80 -19.73
CA ASP A 326 37.96 57.00 -18.37
C ASP A 326 38.57 55.73 -17.77
N TYR A 327 38.67 54.64 -18.53
CA TYR A 327 39.35 53.43 -18.07
C TYR A 327 40.86 53.68 -17.95
N ASN A 328 41.35 53.63 -16.72
CA ASN A 328 42.78 53.77 -16.43
C ASN A 328 43.50 52.43 -16.67
N LEU A 329 43.91 52.20 -17.92
CA LEU A 329 44.73 51.03 -18.29
C LEU A 329 46.04 51.04 -17.49
N PRO A 330 46.34 49.99 -16.69
CA PRO A 330 47.62 49.88 -16.00
C PRO A 330 48.80 50.01 -16.97
N THR A 331 49.95 50.43 -16.49
CA THR A 331 51.18 50.37 -17.30
C THR A 331 51.76 48.95 -17.27
N LEU A 332 52.48 48.55 -18.32
CA LEU A 332 53.16 47.25 -18.33
C LEU A 332 54.17 47.10 -17.17
N THR A 333 54.77 48.20 -16.71
CA THR A 333 55.64 48.22 -15.54
C THR A 333 54.87 47.93 -14.24
N GLU A 334 53.66 48.49 -14.07
CA GLU A 334 52.80 48.17 -12.93
C GLU A 334 52.34 46.72 -12.95
N VAL A 335 51.96 46.20 -14.13
CA VAL A 335 51.59 44.80 -14.31
C VAL A 335 52.76 43.87 -13.96
N GLU A 336 53.97 44.17 -14.46
CA GLU A 336 55.18 43.40 -14.17
C GLU A 336 55.49 43.38 -12.66
N ASN A 337 55.43 44.54 -12.01
CA ASN A 337 55.64 44.66 -10.57
C ASN A 337 54.59 43.89 -9.78
N HIS A 338 53.33 43.90 -10.20
CA HIS A 338 52.27 43.11 -9.58
C HIS A 338 52.55 41.61 -9.70
N ILE A 339 52.93 41.12 -10.88
CA ILE A 339 53.27 39.71 -11.08
C ILE A 339 54.47 39.32 -10.22
N LYS A 340 55.52 40.14 -10.16
CA LYS A 340 56.71 39.88 -9.32
C LYS A 340 56.36 39.81 -7.84
N THR A 341 55.42 40.62 -7.37
CA THR A 341 55.07 40.70 -5.94
C THR A 341 53.98 39.73 -5.52
N LYS A 342 53.03 39.40 -6.40
CA LYS A 342 51.84 38.58 -6.10
C LYS A 342 51.83 37.22 -6.80
N GLY A 343 52.60 37.03 -7.86
CA GLY A 343 52.70 35.78 -8.61
C GLY A 343 51.52 35.47 -9.53
N HIS A 344 50.64 36.44 -9.79
CA HIS A 344 49.49 36.31 -10.69
C HIS A 344 49.11 37.69 -11.27
N LEU A 345 48.21 37.71 -12.26
CA LEU A 345 47.71 38.95 -12.86
C LEU A 345 46.75 39.68 -11.90
N GLN A 346 46.74 41.01 -11.97
CA GLN A 346 45.79 41.83 -11.21
C GLN A 346 44.34 41.40 -11.51
N ASN A 347 43.50 41.37 -10.47
CA ASN A 347 42.09 40.95 -10.49
C ASN A 347 41.84 39.46 -10.76
N ILE A 348 42.85 38.66 -11.11
CA ILE A 348 42.75 37.21 -11.24
C ILE A 348 43.08 36.57 -9.89
N PRO A 349 42.26 35.64 -9.37
CA PRO A 349 42.57 34.98 -8.10
C PRO A 349 43.84 34.13 -8.22
N SER A 350 44.61 34.03 -7.12
CA SER A 350 45.78 33.15 -7.07
C SER A 350 45.39 31.67 -7.13
N ALA A 351 46.34 30.82 -7.54
CA ALA A 351 46.12 29.36 -7.54
C ALA A 351 45.76 28.81 -6.15
N THR A 352 46.30 29.39 -5.09
CA THR A 352 46.00 29.02 -3.70
C THR A 352 44.54 29.33 -3.35
N GLU A 353 44.04 30.49 -3.79
CA GLU A 353 42.66 30.92 -3.56
C GLU A 353 41.67 30.01 -4.29
N VAL A 354 41.95 29.72 -5.57
CA VAL A 354 41.13 28.82 -6.40
C VAL A 354 41.09 27.41 -5.83
N LYS A 355 42.22 26.87 -5.34
CA LYS A 355 42.26 25.54 -4.72
C LYS A 355 41.38 25.45 -3.47
N LYS A 356 41.29 26.54 -2.70
CA LYS A 356 40.58 26.56 -1.42
C LYS A 356 39.10 26.87 -1.57
N HIS A 357 38.75 27.78 -2.47
CA HIS A 357 37.40 28.35 -2.58
C HIS A 357 36.71 28.06 -3.93
N GLY A 358 37.43 27.49 -4.90
CA GLY A 358 36.94 27.36 -6.27
C GLY A 358 36.87 28.72 -6.96
N PHE A 359 36.07 28.80 -8.03
CA PHE A 359 35.72 30.05 -8.69
C PHE A 359 34.36 29.92 -9.37
N PHE A 360 33.70 31.05 -9.60
CA PHE A 360 32.50 31.10 -10.43
C PHE A 360 32.89 31.22 -11.90
N LEU A 361 32.40 30.31 -12.74
CA LEU A 361 32.75 30.24 -14.16
C LEU A 361 32.50 31.58 -14.88
N GLY A 362 31.31 32.17 -14.73
CA GLY A 362 30.99 33.46 -15.36
C GLY A 362 31.85 34.63 -14.88
N GLU A 363 32.26 34.65 -13.61
CA GLU A 363 33.18 35.68 -13.09
C GLU A 363 34.58 35.52 -13.66
N MET A 364 35.07 34.28 -13.72
CA MET A 364 36.37 33.99 -14.30
C MET A 364 36.40 34.32 -15.79
N ASP A 365 35.37 33.94 -16.55
CA ASP A 365 35.27 34.23 -17.99
C ASP A 365 35.23 35.74 -18.24
N ALA A 366 34.48 36.51 -17.45
CA ALA A 366 34.47 37.97 -17.55
C ALA A 366 35.84 38.59 -17.24
N LYS A 367 36.52 38.13 -16.18
CA LYS A 367 37.88 38.58 -15.85
C LYS A 367 38.90 38.21 -16.92
N LEU A 368 38.78 37.04 -17.54
CA LEU A 368 39.63 36.63 -18.65
C LEU A 368 39.38 37.52 -19.88
N LEU A 369 38.13 37.84 -20.19
CA LEU A 369 37.78 38.80 -21.24
C LEU A 369 38.41 40.17 -20.97
N GLN A 370 38.34 40.67 -19.73
CA GLN A 370 39.02 41.91 -19.32
C GLN A 370 40.51 41.90 -19.72
N LYS A 371 41.19 40.78 -19.47
CA LYS A 371 42.63 40.67 -19.76
C LYS A 371 42.92 40.55 -21.25
N ILE A 372 42.02 39.96 -22.02
CA ILE A 372 42.12 39.94 -23.49
C ILE A 372 41.96 41.36 -24.04
N GLU A 373 41.02 42.14 -23.52
CA GLU A 373 40.81 43.53 -23.94
C GLU A 373 41.97 44.45 -23.54
N GLU A 374 42.47 44.36 -22.31
CA GLU A 374 43.68 45.07 -21.85
C GLU A 374 44.89 44.71 -22.73
N LEU A 375 45.09 43.42 -23.01
CA LEU A 375 46.15 42.94 -23.90
C LEU A 375 46.03 43.54 -25.30
N THR A 376 44.80 43.61 -25.83
CA THR A 376 44.53 44.22 -27.13
C THR A 376 44.92 45.70 -27.16
N LEU A 377 44.63 46.45 -26.09
CA LEU A 377 45.04 47.85 -25.97
C LEU A 377 46.57 48.00 -25.93
N TYR A 378 47.29 47.15 -25.19
CA TYR A 378 48.75 47.17 -25.19
C TYR A 378 49.32 46.85 -26.58
N THR A 379 48.76 45.87 -27.30
CA THR A 379 49.19 45.53 -28.65
C THR A 379 49.00 46.70 -29.62
N ILE A 380 47.86 47.39 -29.55
CA ILE A 380 47.61 48.61 -30.35
C ILE A 380 48.63 49.71 -30.01
N GLN A 381 48.96 49.90 -28.72
CA GLN A 381 49.98 50.87 -28.30
C GLN A 381 51.38 50.50 -28.80
N GLN A 382 51.72 49.20 -28.77
CA GLN A 382 53.00 48.69 -29.27
C GLN A 382 53.11 48.90 -30.78
N GLU A 383 52.07 48.60 -31.56
CA GLU A 383 52.05 48.83 -33.02
C GLU A 383 52.30 50.30 -33.37
N LYS A 384 51.59 51.21 -32.69
CA LYS A 384 51.81 52.66 -32.88
C LYS A 384 53.24 53.09 -32.58
N LYS A 385 53.89 52.45 -31.59
CA LYS A 385 55.30 52.73 -31.25
C LYS A 385 56.23 52.19 -32.33
N LEU A 386 55.98 50.99 -32.84
CA LEU A 386 56.76 50.39 -33.93
C LEU A 386 56.67 51.23 -35.21
N ASP A 387 55.49 51.69 -35.58
CA ASP A 387 55.29 52.58 -36.73
C ASP A 387 56.07 53.90 -36.59
N LYS A 388 56.04 54.48 -35.38
CA LYS A 388 56.81 55.69 -35.09
C LYS A 388 58.31 55.44 -35.21
N GLN A 389 58.80 54.35 -34.63
CA GLN A 389 60.20 53.96 -34.71
C GLN A 389 60.62 53.67 -36.16
N ALA A 390 59.78 53.04 -36.96
CA ALA A 390 60.04 52.77 -38.38
C ALA A 390 60.20 54.07 -39.18
N LYS A 391 59.31 55.06 -38.97
CA LYS A 391 59.42 56.39 -39.59
C LYS A 391 60.66 57.15 -39.15
N GLU A 392 61.02 57.08 -37.87
CA GLU A 392 62.26 57.66 -37.34
C GLU A 392 63.50 57.02 -37.97
N ILE A 393 63.52 55.68 -38.09
CA ILE A 393 64.59 54.92 -38.75
C ILE A 393 64.71 55.31 -40.23
N GLU A 394 63.60 55.45 -40.95
CA GLU A 394 63.60 55.90 -42.34
C GLU A 394 64.20 57.31 -42.48
N THR A 395 63.79 58.23 -41.60
CA THR A 395 64.32 59.60 -41.57
C THR A 395 65.82 59.62 -41.27
N LEU A 396 66.27 58.83 -40.30
CA LEU A 396 67.70 58.72 -39.95
C LEU A 396 68.52 58.13 -41.10
N LYS A 397 68.00 57.12 -41.82
CA LYS A 397 68.67 56.54 -43.00
C LYS A 397 68.86 57.58 -44.10
N LEU A 398 67.84 58.42 -44.35
CA LEU A 398 67.94 59.51 -45.33
C LEU A 398 69.00 60.55 -44.91
N LEU A 399 69.02 60.94 -43.64
CA LEU A 399 70.00 61.89 -43.12
C LEU A 399 71.44 61.35 -43.23
N VAL A 400 71.66 60.08 -42.88
CA VAL A 400 72.98 59.42 -43.00
C VAL A 400 73.44 59.41 -44.45
N LYS A 401 72.55 59.10 -45.41
CA LYS A 401 72.87 59.14 -46.84
C LYS A 401 73.34 60.54 -47.28
N GLN A 402 72.60 61.59 -46.89
CA GLN A 402 72.97 62.98 -47.20
C GLN A 402 74.31 63.41 -46.58
N VAL A 403 74.65 62.91 -45.39
CA VAL A 403 75.94 63.23 -44.74
C VAL A 403 77.10 62.52 -45.44
N LEU A 404 76.90 61.28 -45.91
CA LEU A 404 77.91 60.54 -46.67
C LEU A 404 78.17 61.20 -48.03
N GLU A 405 77.12 61.61 -48.74
CA GLU A 405 77.22 62.32 -50.03
C GLU A 405 77.88 63.71 -49.92
N LYS A 406 77.96 64.29 -48.72
CA LYS A 406 78.66 65.58 -48.46
C LYS A 406 80.11 65.43 -48.02
N LYS A 407 80.58 64.20 -47.76
CA LYS A 407 81.96 63.91 -47.33
C LYS A 407 82.85 63.41 -48.47
N GLU A 408 82.26 62.98 -49.58
CA GLU A 408 82.91 62.90 -50.90
C GLU A 408 82.89 64.28 -51.56
#